data_AF-A0A257AYX7-F1
#
_entry.id   AF-A0A257AYX7-F1
#
_cell.length_a   1.000
_cell.length_b   1.000
_cell.length_c   1.000
_cell.angle_alpha   90.00
_cell.angle_beta   90.00
_cell.angle_gamma   90.00
#
_symmetry.space_group_name_H-M   'P 1'
#
loop_
_entity.id
_entity.type
_entity.pdbx_description
1 polymer ?
#
loop_
_entity_poly.entity_id
_entity_poly.type
_entity_poly.pdbx_seq_one_letter_code
_entity_poly.pdbx_strand_id
1 'polypeptide(L)'
;MVAYLYGEASPAETADIERHLQDCAACRAELEGLQMTRAALQSWEMDAIAPRVQLIVKPTLWQAWREFFAALSIWGRLAAGATAVVAALALVSFRATIGPQGVSLSLGWSAPPVPAA
;
A
#
# COMPACT_ATOMS: atom_id res chain seq x y z
N MET A 1 33.36 -15.04 -22.40
CA MET A 1 32.67 -14.74 -23.69
C MET A 1 31.56 -13.70 -23.55
N VAL A 2 30.59 -13.86 -22.63
CA VAL A 2 29.51 -12.86 -22.43
C VAL A 2 30.08 -11.47 -22.07
N ALA A 3 31.00 -11.39 -21.11
CA ALA A 3 31.66 -10.12 -20.77
C ALA A 3 32.35 -9.47 -21.99
N TYR A 4 33.03 -10.26 -22.83
CA TYR A 4 33.62 -9.76 -24.08
C TYR A 4 32.57 -9.23 -25.06
N LEU A 5 31.46 -9.96 -25.25
CA LEU A 5 30.36 -9.55 -26.12
C LEU A 5 29.70 -8.23 -25.69
N TYR A 6 29.61 -7.97 -24.39
CA TYR A 6 29.03 -6.74 -23.84
C TYR A 6 30.07 -5.62 -23.60
N GLY A 7 31.35 -5.87 -23.87
CA GLY A 7 32.43 -4.89 -23.65
C GLY A 7 32.81 -4.70 -22.19
N GLU A 8 32.50 -5.68 -21.33
CA GLU A 8 32.75 -5.70 -19.89
C GLU A 8 34.00 -6.52 -19.52
N ALA A 9 34.66 -7.15 -20.50
CA ALA A 9 35.90 -7.88 -20.28
C ALA A 9 37.08 -6.92 -20.06
N SER A 10 38.02 -7.30 -19.20
CA SER A 10 39.28 -6.57 -19.05
C SER A 10 40.14 -6.66 -20.33
N PRO A 11 41.15 -5.79 -20.50
CA PRO A 11 42.05 -5.85 -21.66
C PRO A 11 42.79 -7.18 -21.79
N ALA A 12 43.20 -7.78 -20.66
CA ALA A 12 43.86 -9.08 -20.65
C ALA A 12 42.93 -10.21 -21.11
N GLU A 13 41.70 -10.24 -20.58
CA GLU A 13 40.68 -11.22 -20.98
C GLU A 13 40.29 -11.07 -22.45
N THR A 14 40.25 -9.83 -22.96
CA THR A 14 39.96 -9.55 -24.36
C THR A 14 41.03 -10.14 -25.27
N ALA A 15 42.31 -9.90 -24.98
CA ALA A 15 43.42 -10.44 -25.75
C ALA A 15 43.45 -11.98 -25.73
N ASP A 16 43.15 -12.60 -24.57
CA ASP A 16 43.07 -14.06 -24.44
C ASP A 16 41.93 -14.66 -25.26
N ILE A 17 40.76 -14.00 -25.25
CA ILE A 17 39.60 -14.42 -26.03
C ILE A 17 39.87 -14.26 -27.53
N GLU A 18 40.42 -13.13 -27.97
CA GLU A 18 40.76 -12.89 -29.39
C GLU A 18 41.75 -13.93 -29.92
N ARG A 19 42.78 -14.25 -29.14
CA ARG A 19 43.73 -15.32 -29.46
C ARG A 19 43.02 -16.68 -29.58
N HIS A 20 42.16 -17.03 -28.63
CA HIS A 20 41.39 -18.28 -28.70
C HIS A 20 40.46 -18.35 -29.91
N LEU A 21 39.86 -17.22 -30.29
CA LEU A 21 38.97 -17.12 -31.46
C LEU A 21 39.71 -17.28 -32.79
N GLN A 22 41.04 -17.09 -32.85
CA GLN A 22 41.80 -17.39 -34.07
C GLN A 22 41.89 -18.90 -34.32
N ASP A 23 42.01 -19.70 -33.26
CA ASP A 23 42.28 -21.13 -33.36
C ASP A 23 41.04 -22.02 -33.19
N CYS A 24 39.98 -21.53 -32.53
CA CYS A 24 38.81 -22.34 -32.19
C CYS A 24 37.57 -21.98 -33.04
N ALA A 25 37.21 -22.86 -33.99
CA ALA A 25 36.01 -22.70 -34.82
C ALA A 25 34.70 -22.77 -34.01
N ALA A 26 34.65 -23.61 -32.97
CA ALA A 26 33.46 -23.75 -32.14
C ALA A 26 33.12 -22.45 -31.40
N CYS A 27 34.10 -21.82 -30.77
CA CYS A 27 33.88 -20.55 -30.05
C CYS A 27 33.56 -19.38 -30.99
N ARG A 28 34.06 -19.38 -32.23
CA ARG A 28 33.61 -18.41 -33.25
C ARG A 28 32.13 -18.57 -33.57
N ALA A 29 31.68 -19.81 -33.79
CA ALA A 29 30.28 -20.10 -34.08
C ALA A 29 29.36 -19.73 -32.89
N GLU A 30 29.80 -20.00 -31.65
CA GLU A 30 29.06 -19.57 -30.46
C GLU A 30 28.95 -18.05 -30.34
N LEU A 31 30.05 -17.32 -30.58
CA LEU A 31 30.05 -15.86 -30.54
C LEU A 31 29.12 -15.27 -31.60
N GLU A 32 29.15 -15.80 -32.82
CA GLU A 32 28.25 -15.40 -33.91
C GLU A 32 26.78 -15.65 -33.54
N GLY A 33 26.47 -16.83 -32.98
CA GLY A 33 25.11 -17.15 -32.52
C GLY A 33 24.58 -16.19 -31.44
N LEU A 34 25.45 -15.79 -30.50
CA LEU A 34 25.11 -14.81 -29.47
C LEU A 34 24.91 -13.40 -30.06
N GLN A 35 25.75 -12.99 -31.02
CA GLN A 35 25.61 -11.71 -31.73
C GLN A 35 24.29 -11.65 -32.50
N MET A 36 23.92 -12.73 -33.20
CA MET A 36 22.64 -12.83 -33.91
C MET A 36 21.44 -12.74 -32.96
N THR A 37 21.50 -13.45 -31.83
CA THR A 37 20.45 -13.38 -30.79
C THR A 37 20.29 -11.97 -30.24
N ARG A 38 21.42 -11.29 -29.96
CA ARG A 38 21.40 -9.90 -29.49
C ARG A 38 20.80 -8.96 -30.53
N ALA A 39 21.19 -9.09 -31.79
CA ALA A 39 20.64 -8.27 -32.88
C ALA A 39 19.11 -8.47 -33.00
N ALA A 40 18.63 -9.71 -32.89
CA ALA A 40 17.20 -10.02 -32.90
C ALA A 40 16.44 -9.44 -31.69
N LEU A 41 17.05 -9.43 -30.50
CA LEU A 41 16.46 -8.80 -29.32
C LEU A 41 16.48 -7.27 -29.42
N GLN A 42 17.51 -6.69 -30.05
CA GLN A 42 17.61 -5.24 -30.26
C GLN A 42 16.62 -4.72 -31.31
N SER A 43 16.22 -5.56 -32.28
CA SER A 43 15.20 -5.22 -33.26
C SER A 43 13.77 -5.34 -32.72
N TRP A 44 13.58 -5.87 -31.50
CA TRP A 44 12.29 -5.77 -30.84
C TRP A 44 12.01 -4.32 -30.46
N GLU A 45 11.22 -3.67 -31.31
CA GLU A 45 10.53 -2.42 -30.98
C GLU A 45 9.54 -2.72 -29.85
N MET A 46 9.98 -2.54 -28.61
CA MET A 46 9.05 -2.30 -27.53
C MET A 46 8.46 -0.92 -27.77
N ASP A 47 7.35 -0.86 -28.52
CA ASP A 47 6.43 0.27 -28.49
C ASP A 47 6.37 0.71 -27.05
N ALA A 48 6.80 1.94 -26.74
CA ALA A 48 7.03 2.38 -25.38
C ALA A 48 5.77 2.11 -24.55
N ILE A 49 5.74 0.96 -23.87
CA ILE A 49 4.67 0.58 -22.97
C ILE A 49 4.92 1.51 -21.81
N ALA A 50 4.34 2.71 -21.90
CA ALA A 50 4.32 3.64 -20.79
C ALA A 50 3.86 2.80 -19.60
N PRO A 51 4.70 2.66 -18.55
CA PRO A 51 4.35 1.85 -17.41
C PRO A 51 2.98 2.33 -16.98
N ARG A 52 2.00 1.43 -16.94
CA ARG A 52 0.63 1.77 -16.55
C ARG A 52 0.65 2.04 -15.05
N VAL A 53 1.14 3.21 -14.66
CA VAL A 53 1.23 3.66 -13.28
C VAL A 53 -0.19 3.91 -12.83
N GLN A 54 -0.76 2.92 -12.13
CA GLN A 54 -2.02 3.10 -11.44
C GLN A 54 -1.71 3.79 -10.10
N LEU A 55 -1.94 5.10 -10.05
CA LEU A 55 -1.89 5.85 -8.80
C LEU A 55 -3.10 5.46 -7.95
N ILE A 56 -2.91 4.54 -7.00
CA ILE A 56 -3.92 4.23 -5.99
C ILE A 56 -3.88 5.33 -4.94
N VAL A 57 -4.71 6.36 -5.12
CA VAL A 57 -4.93 7.38 -4.10
C VAL A 57 -5.69 6.72 -2.94
N LYS A 58 -5.06 6.62 -1.78
CA LYS A 58 -5.74 6.12 -0.58
C LYS A 58 -6.90 7.07 -0.23
N PRO A 59 -8.13 6.57 -0.04
CA PRO A 59 -9.24 7.42 0.34
C PRO A 59 -8.93 8.07 1.70
N THR A 60 -9.31 9.34 1.82
CA THR A 60 -9.21 10.05 3.10
C THR A 60 -10.20 9.45 4.11
N LEU A 61 -9.89 9.56 5.41
CA LEU A 61 -10.80 9.08 6.47
C LEU A 61 -12.22 9.65 6.33
N TRP A 62 -12.34 10.91 5.92
CA TRP A 62 -13.63 11.56 5.67
C TRP A 62 -14.41 10.93 4.50
N GLN A 63 -13.72 10.58 3.40
CA GLN A 63 -14.34 9.92 2.25
C GLN A 63 -14.83 8.53 2.62
N ALA A 64 -14.03 7.75 3.36
CA ALA A 64 -14.43 6.43 3.84
C ALA A 64 -15.68 6.49 4.76
N TRP A 65 -15.70 7.42 5.71
CA TRP A 65 -16.86 7.63 6.59
C TRP A 65 -18.11 8.07 5.83
N ARG A 66 -17.97 8.96 4.84
CA ARG A 66 -19.09 9.41 4.00
C ARG A 66 -19.67 8.27 3.16
N GLU A 67 -18.83 7.47 2.52
CA GLU A 67 -19.26 6.33 1.72
C GLU A 67 -19.94 5.26 2.58
N PHE A 68 -19.42 4.99 3.78
CA PHE A 68 -20.06 4.10 4.74
C PHE A 68 -21.47 4.56 5.13
N PHE A 69 -21.63 5.84 5.50
CA PHE A 69 -22.96 6.40 5.80
C PHE A 69 -23.87 6.54 4.58
N ALA A 70 -23.30 6.62 3.36
CA ALA A 70 -24.05 6.63 2.13
C ALA A 70 -24.55 5.24 1.70
N ALA A 71 -23.80 4.19 2.02
CA ALA A 71 -24.16 2.80 1.76
C ALA A 71 -25.23 2.27 2.72
N LEU A 72 -25.44 2.91 3.88
CA LEU A 72 -26.51 2.54 4.80
C LEU A 72 -27.89 2.86 4.20
N SER A 73 -28.83 1.92 4.38
CA SER A 73 -30.23 2.14 4.03
C SER A 73 -30.82 3.33 4.79
N ILE A 74 -31.96 3.86 4.33
CA ILE A 74 -32.62 4.99 4.99
C ILE A 74 -32.89 4.71 6.48
N TRP A 75 -33.22 3.46 6.82
CA TRP A 75 -33.41 3.01 8.21
C TRP A 75 -32.08 2.97 9.00
N GLY A 76 -30.99 2.56 8.37
CA GLY A 76 -29.65 2.58 8.99
C GLY A 76 -29.16 3.99 9.30
N ARG A 77 -29.43 4.96 8.41
CA ARG A 77 -29.12 6.37 8.63
C ARG A 77 -29.89 6.96 9.81
N LEU A 78 -31.18 6.65 9.91
CA LEU A 78 -32.02 7.09 11.04
C LEU A 78 -31.57 6.47 12.37
N ALA A 79 -31.22 5.18 12.38
CA ALA A 79 -30.72 4.50 13.58
C ALA A 79 -29.39 5.10 14.07
N ALA A 80 -28.46 5.38 13.16
CA ALA A 80 -27.19 6.02 13.50
C ALA A 80 -27.40 7.44 14.06
N GLY A 81 -28.27 8.23 13.45
CA GLY A 81 -28.65 9.56 13.94
C GLY A 81 -29.29 9.51 15.33
N ALA A 82 -30.25 8.60 15.55
CA ALA A 82 -30.90 8.42 16.83
C ALA A 82 -29.91 8.01 17.93
N THR A 83 -29.01 7.08 17.62
CA THR A 83 -27.96 6.64 18.56
C THR A 83 -27.02 7.79 18.93
N ALA A 84 -26.61 8.61 17.95
CA ALA A 84 -25.79 9.79 18.18
C ALA A 84 -26.48 10.83 19.08
N VAL A 85 -27.78 11.07 18.86
CA VAL A 85 -28.59 11.98 19.69
C VAL A 85 -28.71 11.45 21.11
N VAL A 86 -29.00 10.17 21.30
CA VAL A 86 -29.08 9.54 22.63
C VAL A 86 -27.73 9.61 23.34
N ALA A 87 -26.62 9.33 22.64
CA ALA A 87 -25.27 9.44 23.20
C ALA A 87 -24.94 10.89 23.61
N ALA A 88 -25.29 11.88 22.78
CA ALA A 88 -25.09 13.29 23.11
C ALA A 88 -25.93 13.72 24.32
N LEU A 89 -27.20 13.32 24.38
CA LEU A 89 -28.07 13.58 25.53
C LEU A 89 -27.56 12.90 26.80
N ALA A 90 -27.03 11.69 26.69
CA ALA A 90 -26.41 10.97 27.80
C ALA A 90 -25.17 11.71 28.32
N LEU A 91 -24.30 12.20 27.44
CA LEU A 91 -23.14 13.01 27.81
C LEU A 91 -23.53 14.33 28.48
N VAL A 92 -24.57 15.01 27.99
CA VAL A 92 -25.07 16.26 28.60
C VAL A 92 -25.73 15.99 29.95
N SER A 93 -26.43 14.86 30.10
CA SER A 93 -27.11 14.46 31.35
C SER A 93 -26.18 13.80 32.35
N PHE A 94 -24.92 13.56 31.97
CA PHE A 94 -23.91 12.95 32.82
C PHE A 94 -23.38 13.98 33.81
N ARG A 95 -23.82 13.88 35.07
CA ARG A 95 -23.30 14.68 36.18
C ARG A 95 -22.40 13.80 37.04
N ALA A 96 -21.09 14.03 36.95
CA ALA A 96 -20.12 13.45 37.85
C ALA A 96 -19.87 14.44 39.01
N THR A 97 -20.23 14.05 40.23
CA THR A 97 -19.90 14.80 41.43
C THR A 97 -18.89 14.02 42.26
N ILE A 98 -17.76 14.65 42.56
CA ILE A 98 -16.67 14.04 43.34
C ILE A 98 -16.75 14.64 44.75
N GLY A 99 -17.10 13.81 45.74
CA GLY A 99 -17.20 14.20 47.14
C GLY A 99 -16.18 13.49 48.03
N PRO A 100 -15.98 13.94 49.28
CA PRO A 100 -14.99 13.36 50.21
C PRO A 100 -15.30 11.92 50.66
N GLN A 101 -16.46 11.37 50.29
CA GLN A 101 -16.89 10.01 50.62
C GLN A 101 -16.95 9.05 49.40
N GLY A 102 -16.48 9.48 48.22
CA GLY A 102 -16.44 8.67 47.00
C GLY A 102 -16.91 9.40 45.73
N VAL A 103 -16.76 8.75 44.58
CA VAL A 103 -17.23 9.26 43.27
C VAL A 103 -18.67 8.79 43.04
N SER A 104 -19.63 9.72 42.98
CA SER A 104 -21.01 9.38 42.59
C SER A 104 -21.23 9.76 41.12
N LEU A 105 -21.53 8.74 40.30
CA LEU A 105 -21.90 8.92 38.89
C LEU A 105 -23.43 8.95 38.80
N SER A 106 -24.00 10.10 38.44
CA SER A 106 -25.45 10.21 38.19
C SER A 106 -25.68 10.51 36.71
N LEU A 107 -26.39 9.60 36.02
CA LEU A 107 -27.16 9.99 34.85
C LEU A 107 -28.46 10.57 35.42
N GLY A 108 -28.76 11.84 35.08
CA GLY A 108 -29.63 12.76 35.83
C GLY A 108 -31.09 12.38 36.17
N TRP A 109 -31.45 11.10 36.27
CA TRP A 109 -32.79 10.62 36.65
C TRP A 109 -32.75 9.66 37.86
N SER A 110 -31.58 9.24 38.36
CA SER A 110 -31.50 8.41 39.57
C SER A 110 -31.56 9.29 40.83
N ALA A 111 -32.59 9.08 41.65
CA ALA A 111 -32.79 9.76 42.94
C ALA A 111 -31.57 9.59 43.88
N PRO A 112 -31.30 10.54 44.79
CA PRO A 112 -30.21 10.40 45.76
C PRO A 112 -30.42 9.16 46.64
N PRO A 113 -29.34 8.44 47.02
CA PRO A 113 -29.46 7.32 47.93
C PRO A 113 -30.04 7.80 49.27
N VAL A 114 -31.14 7.19 49.70
CA VAL A 114 -31.74 7.42 51.02
C VAL A 114 -30.71 6.96 52.08
N PRO A 115 -30.32 7.81 53.04
CA PRO A 115 -29.44 7.38 54.11
C PRO A 115 -30.17 6.32 54.94
N ALA A 116 -29.54 5.16 55.12
CA ALA A 116 -29.97 4.16 56.08
C ALA A 116 -29.94 4.78 57.48
N ALA A 117 -31.06 4.67 58.19
CA ALA A 117 -31.27 5.18 59.55
C ALA A 117 -30.33 4.54 60.57
#